data_AF-A0A016SMM8-F1
#
_entry.id   AF-A0A016SMM8-F1
#
_cell.length_a   1.000
_cell.length_b   1.000
_cell.length_c   1.000
_cell.angle_alpha   90.00
_cell.angle_beta   90.00
_cell.angle_gamma   90.00
#
_symmetry.space_group_name_H-M   'P 1'
#
loop_
_entity.id
_entity.type
_entity.pdbx_description
1 polymer ?
#
loop_
_entity_poly.entity_id
_entity_poly.type
_entity_poly.pdbx_seq_one_letter_code
_entity_poly.pdbx_strand_id
1 'polypeptide(L)'
;MAGDYSGDELVRWDSMERVCIQADGLSAPKVLRTKGSDGKLYKLIWKNEDVRQDCLVEQLFSIVNSILNGDDDDAFLRTYKVVPLDSKCGIIEFCQGTTSMKQLLCGLDFQGGLHAEEEPQDEKAIKLRTALKDAARSSGNQASVMFQEACARFQPVFRHFFYRNYTTVRDWTKMINNYRKSLAQWSIVTYVVGLGDRHLSNVLFETDTCKLVHIDLGMILEYSKRTLPIPERVPFRLTRDLLDPLLIEGTGGRLEEEAVHAMQLLRDSKHVIIGLASVLLRETISNFEEVDPGGGDRPSFVSETAIARLRDKLNGTDDTFGQQDVHHQSCPTINILTKRWTAVTNVMRSLGNNRTSFGKVRRVFAEATNVDNISRMFIGWMGFV
;
A
#
# COMPACT_ATOMS: atom_id res chain seq x y z
N MET A 1 7.32 -15.80 19.84
CA MET A 1 6.03 -15.56 19.15
C MET A 1 5.66 -16.77 18.27
N ALA A 2 4.67 -16.67 17.38
CA ALA A 2 4.48 -17.69 16.33
C ALA A 2 5.72 -17.73 15.41
N GLY A 3 6.20 -18.92 15.02
CA GLY A 3 7.37 -19.04 14.15
C GLY A 3 8.67 -18.57 14.79
N ASP A 4 8.78 -18.73 16.11
CA ASP A 4 9.95 -18.36 16.90
C ASP A 4 10.82 -19.60 17.14
N TYR A 5 12.06 -19.53 16.67
CA TYR A 5 13.02 -20.65 16.68
C TYR A 5 14.32 -20.27 17.41
N SER A 6 14.31 -19.18 18.19
CA SER A 6 15.47 -18.66 18.94
C SER A 6 15.97 -19.60 20.04
N GLY A 7 15.15 -20.56 20.48
CA GLY A 7 15.50 -21.63 21.42
C GLY A 7 15.28 -21.24 22.89
N ASP A 8 15.75 -20.06 23.29
CA ASP A 8 15.62 -19.56 24.65
C ASP A 8 14.24 -18.89 24.90
N GLU A 9 13.74 -19.01 26.14
CA GLU A 9 12.48 -18.41 26.67
C GLU A 9 11.23 -18.47 25.77
N LEU A 10 11.11 -19.47 24.89
CA LEU A 10 10.00 -19.63 23.95
C LEU A 10 8.61 -19.57 24.63
N VAL A 11 7.84 -18.53 24.30
CA VAL A 11 6.45 -18.35 24.74
C VAL A 11 5.58 -19.50 24.24
N ARG A 12 5.06 -20.30 25.17
CA ARG A 12 4.14 -21.42 24.88
C ARG A 12 2.70 -20.90 24.88
N TRP A 13 1.86 -21.45 24.03
CA TRP A 13 0.41 -21.18 24.08
C TRP A 13 -0.27 -22.21 24.98
N ASP A 14 -1.21 -21.72 25.80
CA ASP A 14 -2.13 -22.53 26.58
C ASP A 14 -3.34 -22.92 25.70
N SER A 15 -4.56 -22.76 26.18
CA SER A 15 -5.79 -23.00 25.43
C SER A 15 -5.99 -21.98 24.29
N MET A 16 -6.63 -22.43 23.20
CA MET A 16 -7.03 -21.59 22.07
C MET A 16 -8.54 -21.35 22.09
N GLU A 17 -8.93 -20.11 22.32
CA GLU A 17 -10.31 -19.65 22.18
C GLU A 17 -10.63 -19.34 20.71
N ARG A 18 -11.59 -20.07 20.14
CA ARG A 18 -12.14 -19.78 18.81
C ARG A 18 -13.12 -18.60 18.87
N VAL A 19 -12.59 -17.38 18.95
CA VAL A 19 -13.40 -16.15 18.90
C VAL A 19 -13.58 -15.74 17.44
N CYS A 20 -14.70 -16.18 16.84
CA CYS A 20 -15.04 -15.88 15.45
C CYS A 20 -15.42 -14.39 15.25
N ILE A 21 -14.43 -13.52 15.27
CA ILE A 21 -14.55 -12.13 14.82
C ILE A 21 -14.45 -12.16 13.30
N GLN A 22 -15.55 -11.90 12.61
CA GLN A 22 -15.56 -11.70 11.17
C GLN A 22 -14.85 -10.37 10.86
N ALA A 23 -13.57 -10.45 10.47
CA ALA A 23 -12.83 -9.29 9.97
C ALA A 23 -13.33 -8.91 8.56
N ASP A 24 -13.32 -7.61 8.25
CA ASP A 24 -13.71 -7.08 6.95
C ASP A 24 -12.82 -7.61 5.82
N GLY A 25 -13.36 -8.48 4.97
CA GLY A 25 -12.69 -9.00 3.78
C GLY A 25 -13.50 -10.09 3.09
N LEU A 26 -13.25 -10.30 1.79
CA LEU A 26 -13.88 -11.37 1.00
C LEU A 26 -13.57 -12.77 1.55
N SER A 27 -12.44 -12.93 2.22
CA SER A 27 -11.94 -14.17 2.84
C SER A 27 -12.45 -14.44 4.26
N ALA A 28 -13.13 -13.47 4.90
CA ALA A 28 -13.68 -13.55 6.27
C ALA A 28 -12.77 -14.33 7.26
N PRO A 29 -11.51 -13.91 7.46
CA PRO A 29 -10.47 -14.74 8.05
C PRO A 29 -10.75 -15.11 9.51
N LYS A 30 -10.44 -16.36 9.88
CA LYS A 30 -10.70 -16.92 11.21
C LYS A 30 -9.69 -16.39 12.22
N VAL A 31 -10.06 -15.37 12.98
CA VAL A 31 -9.28 -14.92 14.12
C VAL A 31 -9.34 -15.97 15.24
N LEU A 32 -8.19 -16.28 15.83
CA LEU A 32 -8.04 -17.09 17.03
C LEU A 32 -7.47 -16.22 18.16
N ARG A 33 -7.83 -16.54 19.41
CA ARG A 33 -7.22 -15.92 20.60
C ARG A 33 -6.60 -17.00 21.46
N THR A 34 -5.47 -16.72 22.08
CA THR A 34 -4.81 -17.64 23.02
C THR A 34 -4.01 -16.86 24.05
N LYS A 35 -3.74 -17.47 25.20
CA LYS A 35 -2.91 -16.91 26.26
C LYS A 35 -1.50 -17.52 26.18
N GLY A 36 -0.48 -16.66 26.21
CA GLY A 36 0.90 -17.08 26.31
C GLY A 36 1.30 -17.47 27.74
N SER A 37 2.36 -18.25 27.87
CA SER A 37 3.01 -18.58 29.15
C SER A 37 3.59 -17.35 29.86
N ASP A 38 3.79 -16.26 29.14
CA ASP A 38 4.14 -14.93 29.66
C ASP A 38 2.93 -14.14 30.21
N GLY A 39 1.74 -14.75 30.19
CA GLY A 39 0.49 -14.17 30.66
C GLY A 39 -0.25 -13.29 29.64
N LYS A 40 0.36 -12.94 28.50
CA LYS A 40 -0.22 -12.02 27.51
C LYS A 40 -1.28 -12.71 26.64
N LEU A 41 -2.20 -11.92 26.08
CA LEU A 41 -3.17 -12.38 25.09
C LEU A 41 -2.64 -12.15 23.68
N TYR A 42 -2.62 -13.22 22.89
CA TYR A 42 -2.25 -13.21 21.49
C TYR A 42 -3.49 -13.35 20.62
N LYS A 43 -3.50 -12.60 19.51
CA LYS A 43 -4.42 -12.78 18.39
C LYS A 43 -3.64 -13.40 17.23
N LEU A 44 -4.26 -14.34 16.53
CA LEU A 44 -3.71 -15.02 15.36
C LEU A 44 -4.77 -15.05 14.27
N ILE A 45 -4.37 -15.07 13.01
CA ILE A 45 -5.22 -15.29 11.85
C ILE A 45 -4.94 -16.69 11.33
N TRP A 46 -5.98 -17.53 11.26
CA TRP A 46 -5.90 -18.85 10.63
C TRP A 46 -6.38 -18.77 9.18
N LYS A 47 -5.48 -19.08 8.23
CA LYS A 47 -5.80 -19.23 6.81
C LYS A 47 -5.98 -20.72 6.44
N ASN A 48 -6.97 -20.99 5.61
CA ASN A 48 -7.31 -22.32 5.04
C ASN A 48 -6.68 -22.51 3.63
N GLU A 49 -5.50 -21.92 3.41
CA GLU A 49 -4.78 -21.91 2.13
C GLU A 49 -3.26 -21.87 2.39
N ASP A 50 -2.47 -21.99 1.32
CA ASP A 50 -1.01 -22.03 1.38
C ASP A 50 -0.42 -20.62 1.51
N VAL A 51 0.11 -20.30 2.69
CA VAL A 51 0.72 -18.99 3.02
C VAL A 51 2.23 -18.93 2.77
N ARG A 52 2.82 -19.88 2.00
CA ARG A 52 4.24 -19.80 1.62
C ARG A 52 4.57 -18.53 0.83
N GLN A 53 3.63 -18.05 0.00
CA GLN A 53 3.76 -16.79 -0.71
C GLN A 53 3.81 -15.59 0.26
N ASP A 54 2.86 -15.47 1.18
CA ASP A 54 2.86 -14.42 2.21
C ASP A 54 4.16 -14.47 3.04
N CYS A 55 4.67 -15.67 3.37
CA CYS A 55 5.91 -15.85 4.12
C CYS A 55 7.15 -15.34 3.37
N LEU A 56 7.26 -15.60 2.06
CA LEU A 56 8.34 -15.10 1.21
C LEU A 56 8.23 -13.58 0.99
N VAL A 57 7.01 -13.04 0.94
CA VAL A 57 6.77 -11.60 0.89
C VAL A 57 7.23 -10.93 2.19
N GLU A 58 6.86 -11.44 3.36
CA GLU A 58 7.33 -10.91 4.65
C GLU A 58 8.86 -10.98 4.82
N GLN A 59 9.52 -12.03 4.29
CA GLN A 59 10.98 -12.10 4.25
C GLN A 59 11.60 -10.99 3.39
N LEU A 60 11.01 -10.69 2.23
CA LEU A 60 11.43 -9.55 1.40
C LEU A 60 11.26 -8.22 2.14
N PHE A 61 10.11 -8.00 2.80
CA PHE A 61 9.88 -6.78 3.59
C PHE A 61 10.80 -6.68 4.81
N SER A 62 11.15 -7.80 5.46
CA SER A 62 12.11 -7.82 6.56
C SER A 62 13.50 -7.35 6.12
N ILE A 63 13.99 -7.83 4.97
CA ILE A 63 15.31 -7.44 4.45
C ILE A 63 15.28 -6.00 3.92
N VAL A 64 14.15 -5.57 3.31
CA VAL A 64 13.92 -4.17 2.92
C VAL A 64 13.90 -3.24 4.13
N ASN A 65 13.35 -3.67 5.28
CA ASN A 65 13.42 -2.89 6.51
C ASN A 65 14.87 -2.75 7.02
N SER A 66 15.67 -3.81 7.02
CA SER A 66 17.10 -3.73 7.37
C SER A 66 17.89 -2.80 6.43
N ILE A 67 17.56 -2.77 5.13
CA ILE A 67 18.15 -1.83 4.16
C ILE A 67 17.79 -0.37 4.47
N LEU A 68 16.58 -0.12 5.00
CA LEU A 68 16.02 1.24 5.20
C LEU A 68 16.21 1.82 6.60
N ASN A 69 16.38 0.97 7.61
CA ASN A 69 16.45 1.35 9.02
C ASN A 69 17.68 0.74 9.75
N GLY A 70 18.45 -0.14 9.11
CA GLY A 70 19.54 -0.87 9.75
C GLY A 70 19.00 -1.95 10.71
N ASP A 71 19.82 -2.31 11.70
CA ASP A 71 19.48 -3.26 12.76
C ASP A 71 18.71 -2.57 13.92
N ASP A 72 17.86 -1.59 13.61
CA ASP A 72 17.03 -0.85 14.57
C ASP A 72 15.72 -1.62 14.88
N ASP A 73 15.50 -1.93 16.16
CA ASP A 73 14.29 -2.58 16.67
C ASP A 73 13.03 -1.75 16.38
N ASP A 74 13.11 -0.41 16.34
CA ASP A 74 11.95 0.47 16.08
C ASP A 74 11.67 0.63 14.57
N ALA A 75 11.60 -0.49 13.85
CA ALA A 75 11.28 -0.61 12.42
C ALA A 75 10.13 0.32 11.96
N PHE A 76 10.29 0.98 10.80
CA PHE A 76 9.27 1.85 10.21
C PHE A 76 8.39 1.15 9.17
N LEU A 77 8.84 -0.01 8.68
CA LEU A 77 8.07 -0.99 7.93
C LEU A 77 7.82 -2.19 8.84
N ARG A 78 6.71 -2.18 9.58
CA ARG A 78 6.33 -3.30 10.45
C ARG A 78 5.93 -4.51 9.61
N THR A 79 6.77 -5.54 9.65
CA THR A 79 6.47 -6.91 9.23
C THR A 79 5.66 -7.67 10.28
N TYR A 80 5.07 -8.80 9.92
CA TYR A 80 4.34 -9.70 10.80
C TYR A 80 4.71 -11.18 10.53
N LYS A 81 4.69 -12.04 11.55
CA LYS A 81 5.10 -13.44 11.36
C LYS A 81 4.04 -14.25 10.60
N VAL A 82 4.45 -14.84 9.48
CA VAL A 82 3.69 -15.83 8.71
C VAL A 82 4.34 -17.20 8.86
N VAL A 83 3.55 -18.20 9.25
CA VAL A 83 3.98 -19.57 9.49
C VAL A 83 3.12 -20.51 8.63
N PRO A 84 3.63 -20.98 7.48
CA PRO A 84 3.05 -22.11 6.76
C PRO A 84 3.07 -23.37 7.64
N LEU A 85 1.98 -24.12 7.70
CA LEU A 85 1.88 -25.38 8.44
C LEU A 85 1.80 -26.59 7.50
N ASP A 86 1.04 -26.44 6.40
CA ASP A 86 0.91 -27.38 5.29
C ASP A 86 0.52 -26.60 4.03
N SER A 87 0.62 -27.25 2.87
CA SER A 87 0.06 -26.88 1.56
C SER A 87 -1.41 -26.41 1.52
N LYS A 88 -2.11 -26.42 2.65
CA LYS A 88 -3.54 -26.10 2.80
C LYS A 88 -3.86 -25.26 4.05
N CYS A 89 -2.88 -24.87 4.86
CA CYS A 89 -3.11 -24.01 6.01
C CYS A 89 -1.85 -23.32 6.54
N GLY A 90 -2.07 -22.19 7.20
CA GLY A 90 -1.03 -21.48 7.93
C GLY A 90 -1.59 -20.48 8.93
N ILE A 91 -0.69 -19.97 9.76
CA ILE A 91 -0.96 -18.96 10.78
C ILE A 91 -0.28 -17.66 10.36
N ILE A 92 -1.03 -16.57 10.42
CA ILE A 92 -0.54 -15.20 10.24
C ILE A 92 -0.68 -14.48 11.58
N GLU A 93 0.34 -13.75 12.01
CA GLU A 93 0.28 -12.89 13.19
C GLU A 93 -0.75 -11.77 12.99
N PHE A 94 -1.62 -11.55 13.98
CA PHE A 94 -2.50 -10.39 13.97
C PHE A 94 -1.73 -9.16 14.49
N CYS A 95 -1.65 -8.10 13.69
CA CYS A 95 -0.99 -6.83 14.05
C CYS A 95 -1.72 -6.11 15.22
N GLN A 96 -1.43 -6.50 16.46
CA GLN A 96 -1.98 -5.87 17.66
C GLN A 96 -1.48 -4.42 17.80
N GLY A 97 -2.31 -3.54 18.36
CA GLY A 97 -2.06 -2.08 18.40
C GLY A 97 -2.55 -1.30 17.18
N THR A 98 -3.05 -1.98 16.13
CA THR A 98 -3.46 -1.33 14.87
C THR A 98 -4.98 -1.24 14.68
N THR A 99 -5.41 -0.27 13.89
CA THR A 99 -6.77 -0.11 13.34
C THR A 99 -6.68 0.16 11.83
N SER A 100 -7.62 -0.33 11.03
CA SER A 100 -7.61 -0.06 9.58
C SER A 100 -7.95 1.41 9.28
N MET A 101 -7.34 1.98 8.23
CA MET A 101 -7.65 3.34 7.80
C MET A 101 -9.15 3.49 7.43
N LYS A 102 -9.80 2.41 6.97
CA LYS A 102 -11.26 2.35 6.80
C LYS A 102 -11.98 2.65 8.11
N GLN A 103 -11.69 1.87 9.16
CA GLN A 103 -12.35 1.99 10.46
C GLN A 103 -12.06 3.34 11.12
N LEU A 104 -10.81 3.81 11.06
CA LEU A 104 -10.37 5.05 11.68
C LEU A 104 -11.00 6.30 11.03
N LEU A 105 -10.98 6.38 9.69
CA LEU A 105 -11.46 7.56 8.98
C LEU A 105 -12.98 7.53 8.74
N CYS A 106 -13.53 6.39 8.34
CA CYS A 106 -14.92 6.30 7.84
C CYS A 106 -15.82 5.32 8.62
N GLY A 107 -15.30 4.63 9.64
CA GLY A 107 -16.01 3.53 10.30
C GLY A 107 -16.16 2.28 9.43
N LEU A 108 -16.65 1.19 10.04
CA LEU A 108 -16.82 -0.10 9.35
C LEU A 108 -17.95 -0.07 8.30
N ASP A 109 -18.87 0.89 8.38
CA ASP A 109 -20.04 1.04 7.50
C ASP A 109 -19.90 2.20 6.49
N PHE A 110 -18.78 2.93 6.49
CA PHE A 110 -18.56 4.16 5.74
C PHE A 110 -19.47 5.35 6.14
N GLN A 111 -19.97 5.38 7.38
CA GLN A 111 -20.76 6.48 7.94
C GLN A 111 -20.20 7.06 9.27
N GLY A 112 -19.22 6.40 9.90
CA GLY A 112 -18.61 6.79 11.17
C GLY A 112 -17.16 7.29 11.01
N GLY A 113 -16.34 7.05 12.05
CA GLY A 113 -14.92 7.43 12.08
C GLY A 113 -14.69 8.95 12.18
N LEU A 114 -13.43 9.38 12.05
CA LEU A 114 -13.05 10.80 12.17
C LEU A 114 -13.85 11.73 11.23
N HIS A 115 -14.26 11.27 10.04
CA HIS A 115 -15.10 12.04 9.11
C HIS A 115 -16.52 12.31 9.62
N ALA A 116 -17.04 11.48 10.53
CA ALA A 116 -18.31 11.73 11.19
C ALA A 116 -18.19 12.59 12.45
N GLU A 117 -16.96 12.70 12.99
CA GLU A 117 -16.68 13.37 14.27
C GLU A 117 -16.13 14.81 14.12
N GLU A 118 -15.26 15.08 13.14
CA GLU A 118 -14.75 16.43 12.83
C GLU A 118 -15.72 17.22 11.95
N GLU A 119 -16.18 16.59 10.86
CA GLU A 119 -16.98 17.23 9.81
C GLU A 119 -18.39 16.59 9.74
N PRO A 120 -19.22 16.67 10.81
CA PRO A 120 -20.51 16.00 10.88
C PRO A 120 -21.49 16.47 9.79
N GLN A 121 -21.32 17.68 9.25
CA GLN A 121 -22.11 18.23 8.14
C GLN A 121 -21.75 17.67 6.75
N ASP A 122 -20.53 17.15 6.55
CA ASP A 122 -20.06 16.70 5.24
C ASP A 122 -20.74 15.39 4.79
N GLU A 123 -20.77 15.14 3.48
CA GLU A 123 -21.44 13.98 2.91
C GLU A 123 -20.72 12.68 3.28
N LYS A 124 -21.40 11.82 4.07
CA LYS A 124 -20.83 10.56 4.54
C LYS A 124 -20.33 9.69 3.39
N ALA A 125 -19.16 9.07 3.60
CA ALA A 125 -18.36 8.42 2.56
C ALA A 125 -19.15 7.37 1.75
N ILE A 126 -20.14 6.71 2.34
CA ILE A 126 -21.06 5.79 1.62
C ILE A 126 -21.84 6.46 0.47
N LYS A 127 -22.24 7.73 0.61
CA LYS A 127 -22.95 8.50 -0.43
C LYS A 127 -22.03 8.81 -1.59
N LEU A 128 -20.82 9.31 -1.30
CA LEU A 128 -19.80 9.64 -2.30
C LEU A 128 -19.30 8.39 -3.03
N ARG A 129 -19.12 7.28 -2.30
CA ARG A 129 -18.86 5.95 -2.86
C ARG A 129 -19.95 5.52 -3.85
N THR A 130 -21.21 5.84 -3.57
CA THR A 130 -22.34 5.54 -4.45
C THR A 130 -22.36 6.45 -5.68
N ALA A 131 -22.15 7.76 -5.50
CA ALA A 131 -22.12 8.74 -6.59
C ALA A 131 -20.97 8.52 -7.58
N LEU A 132 -19.80 8.10 -7.10
CA LEU A 132 -18.60 7.85 -7.92
C LEU A 132 -18.52 6.43 -8.50
N LYS A 133 -19.53 5.57 -8.30
CA LYS A 133 -19.53 4.15 -8.70
C LYS A 133 -19.16 3.91 -10.17
N ASP A 134 -19.63 4.76 -11.08
CA ASP A 134 -19.40 4.64 -12.52
C ASP A 134 -18.41 5.70 -13.06
N ALA A 135 -17.74 6.46 -12.19
CA ALA A 135 -16.71 7.43 -12.57
C ALA A 135 -15.56 6.77 -13.37
N ALA A 136 -15.12 5.57 -12.96
CA ALA A 136 -14.08 4.82 -13.66
C ALA A 136 -14.45 4.36 -15.09
N ARG A 137 -15.75 4.38 -15.44
CA ARG A 137 -16.26 4.10 -16.79
C ARG A 137 -16.53 5.36 -17.61
N SER A 138 -16.39 6.54 -17.00
CA SER A 138 -16.80 7.80 -17.61
C SER A 138 -15.75 8.36 -18.57
N SER A 139 -16.19 8.66 -19.80
CA SER A 139 -15.33 9.15 -20.88
C SER A 139 -14.79 10.57 -20.65
N GLY A 140 -13.59 10.83 -21.17
CA GLY A 140 -12.96 12.14 -21.14
C GLY A 140 -12.62 12.61 -19.71
N ASN A 141 -12.96 13.86 -19.40
CA ASN A 141 -12.66 14.51 -18.12
C ASN A 141 -13.75 14.29 -17.05
N GLN A 142 -14.86 13.62 -17.37
CA GLN A 142 -16.05 13.56 -16.49
C GLN A 142 -15.74 12.91 -15.13
N ALA A 143 -14.96 11.82 -15.12
CA ALA A 143 -14.48 11.17 -13.90
C ALA A 143 -13.76 12.17 -12.96
N SER A 144 -12.84 12.96 -13.53
CA SER A 144 -12.02 13.94 -12.83
C SER A 144 -12.85 15.11 -12.27
N VAL A 145 -13.90 15.54 -12.99
CA VAL A 145 -14.85 16.55 -12.52
C VAL A 145 -15.70 16.00 -11.36
N MET A 146 -16.35 14.84 -11.54
CA MET A 146 -17.15 14.20 -10.48
C MET A 146 -16.33 13.97 -9.20
N PHE A 147 -15.07 13.54 -9.35
CA PHE A 147 -14.16 13.35 -8.23
C PHE A 147 -13.81 14.67 -7.53
N GLN A 148 -13.58 15.76 -8.27
CA GLN A 148 -13.36 17.09 -7.70
C GLN A 148 -14.61 17.63 -6.97
N GLU A 149 -15.81 17.40 -7.52
CA GLU A 149 -17.08 17.77 -6.90
C GLU A 149 -17.39 16.96 -5.63
N ALA A 150 -17.03 15.68 -5.58
CA ALA A 150 -17.07 14.87 -4.35
C ALA A 150 -16.04 15.39 -3.32
N CYS A 151 -14.81 15.65 -3.76
CA CYS A 151 -13.74 16.23 -2.95
C CYS A 151 -14.02 17.65 -2.42
N ALA A 152 -14.97 18.38 -2.99
CA ALA A 152 -15.40 19.69 -2.49
C ALA A 152 -16.41 19.59 -1.33
N ARG A 153 -17.06 18.43 -1.16
CA ARG A 153 -18.12 18.13 -0.17
C ARG A 153 -17.67 17.13 0.90
N PHE A 154 -16.35 16.93 1.00
CA PHE A 154 -15.70 15.93 1.84
C PHE A 154 -14.27 16.36 2.16
N GLN A 155 -14.11 17.22 3.16
CA GLN A 155 -12.79 17.67 3.58
C GLN A 155 -11.99 16.52 4.21
N PRO A 156 -10.65 16.44 4.01
CA PRO A 156 -9.84 15.49 4.77
C PRO A 156 -9.84 15.88 6.26
N VAL A 157 -9.60 14.91 7.14
CA VAL A 157 -9.73 15.08 8.60
C VAL A 157 -8.58 14.48 9.42
N PHE A 158 -7.70 13.67 8.83
CA PHE A 158 -6.78 12.84 9.61
C PHE A 158 -5.79 13.62 10.52
N ARG A 159 -5.51 14.90 10.24
CA ARG A 159 -4.77 15.82 11.13
C ARG A 159 -5.30 15.81 12.57
N HIS A 160 -6.60 15.60 12.75
CA HIS A 160 -7.25 15.52 14.04
C HIS A 160 -6.72 14.42 14.95
N PHE A 161 -6.29 13.29 14.38
CA PHE A 161 -5.72 12.23 15.21
C PHE A 161 -4.53 12.78 16.00
N PHE A 162 -3.68 13.58 15.36
CA PHE A 162 -2.49 14.16 15.98
C PHE A 162 -2.85 15.29 16.95
N TYR A 163 -3.82 16.14 16.61
CA TYR A 163 -4.28 17.23 17.49
C TYR A 163 -4.98 16.73 18.76
N ARG A 164 -5.76 15.64 18.66
CA ARG A 164 -6.54 15.09 19.78
C ARG A 164 -5.67 14.26 20.74
N ASN A 165 -4.68 13.53 20.22
CA ASN A 165 -3.87 12.60 21.03
C ASN A 165 -2.56 13.20 21.57
N TYR A 166 -1.98 14.23 20.93
CA TYR A 166 -0.65 14.76 21.32
C TYR A 166 -0.70 16.26 21.60
N THR A 167 -0.91 16.61 22.87
CA THR A 167 -1.07 18.00 23.34
C THR A 167 0.25 18.74 23.56
N THR A 168 1.39 18.03 23.64
CA THR A 168 2.72 18.66 23.76
C THR A 168 3.42 18.73 22.41
N VAL A 169 4.14 19.83 22.16
CA VAL A 169 4.92 20.02 20.93
C VAL A 169 5.98 18.92 20.76
N ARG A 170 6.54 18.40 21.86
CA ARG A 170 7.53 17.31 21.84
C ARG A 170 6.92 16.02 21.29
N ASP A 171 5.79 15.62 21.85
CA ASP A 171 5.17 14.33 21.53
C ASP A 171 4.50 14.38 20.15
N TRP A 172 3.83 15.50 19.83
CA TRP A 172 3.32 15.75 18.49
C TRP A 172 4.43 15.71 17.43
N THR A 173 5.57 16.36 17.69
CA THR A 173 6.72 16.35 16.76
C THR A 173 7.29 14.94 16.58
N LYS A 174 7.41 14.15 17.67
CA LYS A 174 7.84 12.74 17.57
C LYS A 174 6.88 11.95 16.67
N MET A 175 5.58 12.03 16.94
CA MET A 175 4.59 11.18 16.29
C MET A 175 4.31 11.56 14.84
N ILE A 176 4.32 12.86 14.49
CA ILE A 176 4.22 13.27 13.08
C ILE A 176 5.49 12.93 12.29
N ASN A 177 6.67 12.93 12.91
CA ASN A 177 7.89 12.45 12.29
C ASN A 177 7.84 10.94 12.05
N ASN A 178 7.35 10.16 13.02
CA ASN A 178 7.13 8.72 12.85
C ASN A 178 6.18 8.43 11.67
N TYR A 179 5.05 9.13 11.63
CA TYR A 179 4.07 9.02 10.54
C TYR A 179 4.68 9.33 9.18
N ARG A 180 5.37 10.47 9.08
CA ARG A 180 6.01 10.94 7.83
C ARG A 180 7.05 9.94 7.31
N LYS A 181 7.93 9.42 8.18
CA LYS A 181 8.95 8.43 7.79
C LYS A 181 8.31 7.10 7.37
N SER A 182 7.31 6.61 8.11
CA SER A 182 6.59 5.38 7.76
C SER A 182 5.82 5.52 6.44
N LEU A 183 5.12 6.64 6.21
CA LEU A 183 4.43 6.94 4.95
C LEU A 183 5.40 7.06 3.77
N ALA A 184 6.55 7.71 3.95
CA ALA A 184 7.60 7.80 2.93
C ALA A 184 8.16 6.42 2.55
N GLN A 185 8.56 5.61 3.54
CA GLN A 185 9.10 4.27 3.29
C GLN A 185 8.05 3.35 2.65
N TRP A 186 6.82 3.30 3.17
CA TRP A 186 5.76 2.48 2.56
C TRP A 186 5.42 2.93 1.13
N SER A 187 5.35 4.23 0.85
CA SER A 187 5.09 4.75 -0.51
C SER A 187 6.16 4.26 -1.50
N ILE A 188 7.44 4.43 -1.13
CA ILE A 188 8.56 4.12 -2.02
C ILE A 188 8.77 2.62 -2.19
N VAL A 189 8.63 1.82 -1.13
CA VAL A 189 8.68 0.36 -1.26
C VAL A 189 7.51 -0.15 -2.08
N THR A 190 6.27 0.34 -1.84
CA THR A 190 5.08 -0.03 -2.62
C THR A 190 5.28 0.23 -4.12
N TYR A 191 5.83 1.40 -4.50
CA TYR A 191 6.23 1.67 -5.88
C TYR A 191 7.30 0.69 -6.38
N VAL A 192 8.41 0.52 -5.67
CA VAL A 192 9.55 -0.32 -6.11
C VAL A 192 9.13 -1.77 -6.32
N VAL A 193 8.51 -2.41 -5.32
CA VAL A 193 8.08 -3.81 -5.40
C VAL A 193 6.78 -3.99 -6.21
N GLY A 194 6.10 -2.91 -6.58
CA GLY A 194 4.82 -2.98 -7.30
C GLY A 194 3.73 -3.66 -6.48
N LEU A 195 3.60 -3.29 -5.20
CA LEU A 195 2.55 -3.80 -4.31
C LEU A 195 1.21 -3.11 -4.61
N GLY A 196 0.19 -3.90 -4.92
CA GLY A 196 -1.15 -3.43 -5.24
C GLY A 196 -2.22 -3.75 -4.20
N ASP A 197 -3.46 -3.45 -4.56
CA ASP A 197 -4.67 -3.47 -3.74
C ASP A 197 -4.53 -2.72 -2.41
N ARG A 198 -4.02 -1.48 -2.48
CA ARG A 198 -3.81 -0.60 -1.31
C ARG A 198 -5.08 0.18 -0.92
N HIS A 199 -6.20 -0.53 -0.82
CA HIS A 199 -7.46 0.02 -0.33
C HIS A 199 -7.47 0.20 1.20
N LEU A 200 -8.40 1.01 1.72
CA LEU A 200 -8.46 1.45 3.13
C LEU A 200 -8.46 0.34 4.20
N SER A 201 -8.83 -0.91 3.87
CA SER A 201 -8.75 -2.04 4.82
C SER A 201 -7.36 -2.68 4.90
N ASN A 202 -6.54 -2.55 3.85
CA ASN A 202 -5.20 -3.16 3.72
C ASN A 202 -4.07 -2.23 4.17
N VAL A 203 -4.40 -0.99 4.50
CA VAL A 203 -3.54 -0.03 5.18
C VAL A 203 -4.08 0.12 6.60
N LEU A 204 -3.28 -0.30 7.58
CA LEU A 204 -3.55 -0.13 9.00
C LEU A 204 -2.65 0.99 9.57
N PHE A 205 -3.06 1.51 10.72
CA PHE A 205 -2.37 2.55 11.46
C PHE A 205 -2.25 2.13 12.92
N GLU A 206 -1.05 2.24 13.48
CA GLU A 206 -0.78 1.99 14.89
C GLU A 206 -0.95 3.29 15.69
N THR A 207 -1.94 3.32 16.57
CA THR A 207 -2.34 4.53 17.30
C THR A 207 -1.25 5.06 18.24
N ASP A 208 -0.41 4.17 18.74
CA ASP A 208 0.50 4.46 19.84
C ASP A 208 1.87 4.96 19.34
N THR A 209 2.24 4.58 18.11
CA THR A 209 3.52 4.94 17.45
C THR A 209 3.33 5.88 16.26
N CYS A 210 2.10 6.05 15.78
CA CYS A 210 1.72 6.70 14.51
C CYS A 210 2.34 6.08 13.25
N LYS A 211 2.77 4.82 13.29
CA LYS A 211 3.30 4.11 12.11
C LYS A 211 2.18 3.50 11.26
N LEU A 212 2.42 3.39 9.95
CA LEU A 212 1.57 2.66 9.03
C LEU A 212 2.03 1.20 8.93
N VAL A 213 1.07 0.30 8.72
CA VAL A 213 1.29 -1.15 8.60
C VAL A 213 0.45 -1.65 7.44
N HIS A 214 1.07 -2.14 6.36
CA HIS A 214 0.32 -2.73 5.26
C HIS A 214 0.13 -4.24 5.53
N ILE A 215 -1.07 -4.76 5.22
CA ILE A 215 -1.40 -6.18 5.30
C ILE A 215 -1.91 -6.71 3.96
N ASP A 216 -2.07 -8.03 3.84
CA ASP A 216 -2.55 -8.72 2.64
C ASP A 216 -1.69 -8.38 1.42
N LEU A 217 -0.41 -8.79 1.50
CA LEU A 217 0.65 -8.33 0.59
C LEU A 217 0.80 -9.21 -0.67
N GLY A 218 -0.15 -10.13 -0.93
CA GLY A 218 -0.07 -11.09 -2.03
C GLY A 218 -0.05 -10.47 -3.44
N MET A 219 -0.64 -9.27 -3.61
CA MET A 219 -0.74 -8.54 -4.88
C MET A 219 0.56 -7.79 -5.25
N ILE A 220 1.73 -8.43 -5.09
CA ILE A 220 3.06 -7.85 -5.29
C ILE A 220 3.51 -7.92 -6.77
N LEU A 221 4.65 -7.29 -7.10
CA LEU A 221 5.33 -7.36 -8.40
C LEU A 221 4.44 -6.99 -9.61
N GLU A 222 3.61 -5.96 -9.45
CA GLU A 222 2.67 -5.47 -10.46
C GLU A 222 1.56 -6.47 -10.84
N TYR A 223 1.25 -7.44 -9.96
CA TYR A 223 0.17 -8.40 -10.22
C TYR A 223 -1.21 -7.73 -10.26
N SER A 224 -1.49 -6.74 -9.39
CA SER A 224 -2.79 -6.05 -9.37
C SER A 224 -3.14 -5.35 -10.68
N LYS A 225 -2.15 -4.77 -11.38
CA LYS A 225 -2.37 -4.09 -12.66
C LYS A 225 -2.61 -5.05 -13.83
N ARG A 226 -2.31 -6.34 -13.66
CA ARG A 226 -2.50 -7.40 -14.66
C ARG A 226 -3.81 -8.15 -14.48
N THR A 227 -4.20 -8.44 -13.23
CA THR A 227 -5.35 -9.33 -12.95
C THR A 227 -6.62 -8.63 -12.43
N LEU A 228 -6.55 -7.39 -11.92
CA LEU A 228 -7.76 -6.68 -11.48
C LEU A 228 -8.59 -6.17 -12.68
N PRO A 229 -9.92 -6.43 -12.73
CA PRO A 229 -10.79 -5.94 -13.82
C PRO A 229 -10.84 -4.40 -13.99
N ILE A 230 -10.43 -3.66 -12.96
CA ILE A 230 -10.13 -2.22 -13.03
C ILE A 230 -8.72 -2.06 -12.44
N PRO A 231 -7.68 -1.88 -13.27
CA PRO A 231 -6.30 -1.83 -12.79
C PRO A 231 -6.01 -0.56 -11.99
N GLU A 232 -5.09 -0.66 -11.02
CA GLU A 232 -4.65 0.49 -10.22
C GLU A 232 -3.81 1.47 -11.05
N ARG A 233 -4.25 2.72 -11.12
CA ARG A 233 -3.66 3.79 -11.95
C ARG A 233 -2.64 4.68 -11.21
N VAL A 234 -2.27 4.32 -9.98
CA VAL A 234 -1.31 5.05 -9.15
C VAL A 234 -0.19 4.10 -8.70
N PRO A 235 1.02 4.60 -8.41
CA PRO A 235 2.13 3.76 -7.95
C PRO A 235 1.98 3.29 -6.49
N PHE A 236 1.19 3.97 -5.66
CA PHE A 236 0.87 3.64 -4.26
C PHE A 236 -0.29 4.53 -3.76
N ARG A 237 -0.79 4.27 -2.55
CA ARG A 237 -1.79 5.13 -1.90
C ARG A 237 -1.14 6.38 -1.30
N LEU A 238 -1.41 7.55 -1.87
CA LEU A 238 -1.09 8.86 -1.28
C LEU A 238 -2.27 9.82 -1.50
N THR A 239 -3.35 9.56 -0.78
CA THR A 239 -4.64 10.24 -0.89
C THR A 239 -4.72 11.46 0.03
N ARG A 240 -5.87 12.15 0.09
CA ARG A 240 -5.99 13.44 0.78
C ARG A 240 -5.84 13.30 2.29
N ASP A 241 -6.47 12.30 2.89
CA ASP A 241 -6.33 12.06 4.33
C ASP A 241 -4.92 11.62 4.71
N LEU A 242 -4.17 10.94 3.82
CA LEU A 242 -2.77 10.58 4.11
C LEU A 242 -1.81 11.78 4.04
N LEU A 243 -2.17 12.85 3.33
CA LEU A 243 -1.37 14.08 3.27
C LEU A 243 -1.79 15.11 4.35
N ASP A 244 -3.02 15.06 4.83
CA ASP A 244 -3.59 16.04 5.77
C ASP A 244 -2.81 16.22 7.09
N PRO A 245 -2.26 15.18 7.76
CA PRO A 245 -1.40 15.36 8.93
C PRO A 245 -0.12 16.17 8.66
N LEU A 246 0.34 16.20 7.41
CA LEU A 246 1.55 16.94 6.99
C LEU A 246 1.26 18.41 6.70
N LEU A 247 -0.02 18.81 6.68
CA LEU A 247 -0.48 20.18 6.53
C LEU A 247 0.17 20.87 5.31
N ILE A 248 0.79 22.04 5.50
CA ILE A 248 1.40 22.85 4.44
C ILE A 248 2.68 22.23 3.82
N GLU A 249 3.29 21.20 4.43
CA GLU A 249 4.40 20.48 3.80
C GLU A 249 3.94 19.63 2.61
N GLY A 250 2.75 19.03 2.72
CA GLY A 250 2.17 18.13 1.71
C GLY A 250 3.17 17.14 1.14
N THR A 251 3.32 17.15 -0.19
CA THR A 251 4.28 16.33 -0.94
C THR A 251 5.65 16.98 -1.19
N GLY A 252 5.83 18.27 -0.84
CA GLY A 252 7.02 19.05 -1.20
C GLY A 252 7.94 19.44 -0.03
N GLY A 253 7.57 19.09 1.21
CA GLY A 253 8.41 19.22 2.40
C GLY A 253 9.13 17.92 2.76
N ARG A 254 9.30 17.67 4.06
CA ARG A 254 10.16 16.58 4.58
C ARG A 254 9.73 15.16 4.15
N LEU A 255 8.49 14.98 3.68
CA LEU A 255 8.02 13.70 3.11
C LEU A 255 8.83 13.35 1.84
N GLU A 256 9.17 14.34 1.02
CA GLU A 256 10.03 14.15 -0.15
C GLU A 256 11.45 13.76 0.27
N GLU A 257 12.00 14.41 1.30
CA GLU A 257 13.37 14.16 1.79
C GLU A 257 13.52 12.71 2.28
N GLU A 258 12.63 12.25 3.15
CA GLU A 258 12.57 10.86 3.64
C GLU A 258 12.38 9.85 2.49
N ALA A 259 11.50 10.17 1.53
CA ALA A 259 11.23 9.30 0.38
C ALA A 259 12.40 9.24 -0.61
N VAL A 260 13.14 10.33 -0.80
CA VAL A 260 14.35 10.37 -1.63
C VAL A 260 15.48 9.59 -0.98
N HIS A 261 15.61 9.67 0.34
CA HIS A 261 16.56 8.86 1.09
C HIS A 261 16.24 7.36 0.99
N ALA A 262 14.98 6.98 1.22
CA ALA A 262 14.53 5.60 1.03
C ALA A 262 14.77 5.09 -0.41
N MET A 263 14.48 5.92 -1.41
CA MET A 263 14.74 5.61 -2.83
C MET A 263 16.24 5.43 -3.14
N GLN A 264 17.16 6.12 -2.44
CA GLN A 264 18.60 5.90 -2.57
C GLN A 264 18.99 4.52 -2.02
N LEU A 265 18.67 4.24 -0.75
CA LEU A 265 19.05 3.00 -0.06
C LEU A 265 18.59 1.72 -0.79
N LEU A 266 17.37 1.72 -1.34
CA LEU A 266 16.86 0.59 -2.13
C LEU A 266 17.60 0.41 -3.46
N ARG A 267 17.98 1.50 -4.13
CA ARG A 267 18.70 1.47 -5.41
C ARG A 267 20.15 1.03 -5.25
N ASP A 268 20.80 1.46 -4.19
CA ASP A 268 22.16 1.04 -3.86
C ASP A 268 22.16 -0.46 -3.50
N SER A 269 21.13 -0.91 -2.77
CA SER A 269 20.92 -2.32 -2.40
C SER A 269 20.22 -3.18 -3.47
N LYS A 270 20.04 -2.69 -4.70
CA LYS A 270 19.17 -3.30 -5.74
C LYS A 270 19.46 -4.76 -6.06
N HIS A 271 20.71 -5.20 -5.94
CA HIS A 271 21.11 -6.57 -6.25
C HIS A 271 20.51 -7.58 -5.27
N VAL A 272 20.35 -7.21 -4.00
CA VAL A 272 19.70 -8.03 -2.97
C VAL A 272 18.20 -8.12 -3.27
N ILE A 273 17.55 -6.98 -3.51
CA ILE A 273 16.10 -6.89 -3.78
C ILE A 273 15.71 -7.71 -5.04
N ILE A 274 16.48 -7.57 -6.13
CA ILE A 274 16.26 -8.33 -7.37
C ILE A 274 16.52 -9.84 -7.13
N GLY A 275 17.52 -10.21 -6.34
CA GLY A 275 17.80 -11.59 -5.98
C GLY A 275 16.63 -12.24 -5.24
N LEU A 276 16.13 -11.59 -4.19
CA LEU A 276 14.98 -12.06 -3.39
C LEU A 276 13.71 -12.18 -4.23
N ALA A 277 13.38 -11.16 -5.03
CA ALA A 277 12.23 -11.20 -5.93
C ALA A 277 12.35 -12.33 -6.98
N SER A 278 13.58 -12.66 -7.41
CA SER A 278 13.84 -13.77 -8.33
C SER A 278 13.72 -15.15 -7.69
N VAL A 279 13.84 -15.27 -6.36
CA VAL A 279 13.53 -16.50 -5.60
C VAL A 279 12.02 -16.58 -5.37
N LEU A 280 11.41 -15.50 -4.88
CA LEU A 280 9.96 -15.41 -4.64
C LEU A 280 9.16 -15.85 -5.87
N LEU A 281 9.43 -15.24 -7.04
CA LEU A 281 8.73 -15.60 -8.29
C LEU A 281 8.90 -17.06 -8.70
N ARG A 282 10.02 -17.74 -8.35
CA ARG A 282 10.25 -19.14 -8.71
C ARG A 282 9.42 -20.10 -7.84
N GLU A 283 9.29 -19.81 -6.56
CA GLU A 283 8.46 -20.59 -5.63
C GLU A 283 6.97 -20.38 -5.90
N THR A 284 6.55 -19.19 -6.37
CA THR A 284 5.13 -18.82 -6.53
C THR A 284 4.57 -18.97 -7.95
N ILE A 285 5.27 -19.61 -8.89
CA ILE A 285 4.80 -19.75 -10.29
C ILE A 285 3.41 -20.42 -10.37
N SER A 286 3.09 -21.33 -9.44
CA SER A 286 1.80 -22.02 -9.37
C SER A 286 0.63 -21.16 -8.86
N ASN A 287 0.89 -19.98 -8.29
CA ASN A 287 -0.12 -19.19 -7.59
C ASN A 287 -0.52 -17.91 -8.37
N PHE A 288 0.30 -17.50 -9.34
CA PHE A 288 -0.01 -16.41 -10.26
C PHE A 288 -0.70 -16.94 -11.53
N GLU A 289 -1.79 -17.69 -11.37
CA GLU A 289 -2.67 -18.12 -12.47
C GLU A 289 -3.44 -16.91 -13.02
N GLU A 290 -2.89 -16.26 -14.06
CA GLU A 290 -3.57 -15.15 -14.73
C GLU A 290 -4.77 -15.64 -15.56
N VAL A 291 -5.86 -14.86 -15.56
CA VAL A 291 -7.10 -15.20 -16.28
C VAL A 291 -6.91 -14.98 -17.78
N ASP A 292 -6.48 -16.02 -18.49
CA ASP A 292 -6.22 -16.00 -19.92
C ASP A 292 -7.51 -15.90 -20.77
N PRO A 293 -7.75 -14.80 -21.52
CA PRO A 293 -8.89 -14.67 -22.42
C PRO A 293 -8.59 -15.10 -23.88
N GLY A 294 -7.34 -15.48 -24.19
CA GLY A 294 -6.80 -15.48 -25.56
C GLY A 294 -5.76 -16.54 -25.92
N GLY A 295 -5.31 -17.38 -24.98
CA GLY A 295 -4.55 -18.59 -25.22
C GLY A 295 -3.04 -18.41 -25.42
N GLY A 296 -2.28 -18.44 -24.31
CA GLY A 296 -0.96 -19.08 -24.33
C GLY A 296 0.26 -18.29 -23.85
N ASP A 297 0.09 -17.24 -23.04
CA ASP A 297 1.27 -16.57 -22.48
C ASP A 297 1.97 -17.43 -21.42
N ARG A 298 3.31 -17.49 -21.44
CA ARG A 298 4.07 -18.47 -20.63
C ARG A 298 4.37 -17.89 -19.25
N PRO A 299 4.20 -18.65 -18.13
CA PRO A 299 4.51 -18.15 -16.78
C PRO A 299 5.95 -17.64 -16.59
N SER A 300 6.90 -18.07 -17.43
CA SER A 300 8.25 -17.53 -17.48
C SER A 300 8.30 -16.08 -17.98
N PHE A 301 7.55 -15.74 -19.04
CA PHE A 301 7.53 -14.40 -19.64
C PHE A 301 6.91 -13.35 -18.68
N VAL A 302 5.85 -13.76 -17.98
CA VAL A 302 5.22 -13.00 -16.89
C VAL A 302 6.23 -12.68 -15.78
N SER A 303 6.98 -13.69 -15.34
CA SER A 303 8.02 -13.56 -14.30
C SER A 303 9.21 -12.70 -14.74
N GLU A 304 9.68 -12.89 -15.98
CA GLU A 304 10.75 -12.08 -16.59
C GLU A 304 10.36 -10.61 -16.72
N THR A 305 9.12 -10.33 -17.13
CA THR A 305 8.56 -8.97 -17.23
C THR A 305 8.46 -8.28 -15.86
N ALA A 306 8.05 -9.01 -14.82
CA ALA A 306 8.03 -8.50 -13.45
C ALA A 306 9.44 -8.12 -12.94
N ILE A 307 10.44 -8.99 -13.16
CA ILE A 307 11.84 -8.69 -12.81
C ILE A 307 12.43 -7.54 -13.64
N ALA A 308 12.06 -7.42 -14.92
CA ALA A 308 12.46 -6.30 -15.76
C ALA A 308 11.93 -4.97 -15.21
N ARG A 309 10.62 -4.88 -14.93
CA ARG A 309 10.00 -3.68 -14.32
C ARG A 309 10.63 -3.32 -12.97
N LEU A 310 10.86 -4.30 -12.09
CA LEU A 310 11.57 -4.09 -10.81
C LEU A 310 12.99 -3.53 -11.02
N ARG A 311 13.75 -4.12 -11.96
CA ARG A 311 15.10 -3.68 -12.32
C ARG A 311 15.12 -2.26 -12.87
N ASP A 312 14.15 -1.87 -13.69
CA ASP A 312 14.06 -0.53 -14.27
C ASP A 312 13.69 0.55 -13.23
N LYS A 313 12.85 0.24 -12.25
CA LYS A 313 12.59 1.13 -11.10
C LYS A 313 13.85 1.36 -10.28
N LEU A 314 14.59 0.29 -10.00
CA LEU A 314 15.84 0.29 -9.22
C LEU A 314 17.04 0.87 -9.98
N ASN A 315 17.00 0.94 -11.30
CA ASN A 315 17.97 1.70 -12.11
C ASN A 315 17.51 3.14 -12.42
N GLY A 316 16.28 3.51 -12.05
CA GLY A 316 15.66 4.79 -12.39
C GLY A 316 15.29 4.94 -13.88
N THR A 317 15.42 3.88 -14.68
CA THR A 317 15.09 3.81 -16.11
C THR A 317 13.61 3.59 -16.38
N ASP A 318 12.82 3.21 -15.38
CA ASP A 318 11.35 3.09 -15.47
C ASP A 318 10.71 4.43 -15.88
N ASP A 319 10.40 4.56 -17.16
CA ASP A 319 9.62 5.66 -17.73
C ASP A 319 8.19 5.18 -18.11
N THR A 320 7.91 3.89 -17.97
CA THR A 320 6.76 3.14 -18.51
C THR A 320 5.59 3.02 -17.54
N PHE A 321 5.02 4.16 -17.14
CA PHE A 321 3.69 4.20 -16.53
C PHE A 321 2.69 4.77 -17.55
N GLY A 322 1.67 3.97 -17.89
CA GLY A 322 0.54 4.40 -18.74
C GLY A 322 0.70 4.26 -20.26
N GLN A 323 1.81 3.73 -20.80
CA GLN A 323 1.97 3.49 -22.25
C GLN A 323 1.86 2.02 -22.68
N GLN A 324 2.35 1.06 -21.89
CA GLN A 324 2.31 -0.36 -22.26
C GLN A 324 1.00 -1.04 -21.82
N ASP A 325 0.51 -0.73 -20.62
CA ASP A 325 -0.67 -1.38 -20.02
C ASP A 325 -1.99 -1.01 -20.75
N VAL A 326 -1.93 -0.06 -21.70
CA VAL A 326 -3.05 0.33 -22.57
C VAL A 326 -3.16 -0.56 -23.81
N HIS A 327 -2.12 -1.32 -24.20
CA HIS A 327 -2.15 -2.13 -25.42
C HIS A 327 -3.08 -3.36 -25.37
N HIS A 328 -3.60 -3.73 -24.20
CA HIS A 328 -4.73 -4.66 -24.07
C HIS A 328 -6.12 -3.98 -24.07
N GLN A 329 -6.20 -2.66 -24.24
CA GLN A 329 -7.46 -1.91 -24.29
C GLN A 329 -7.61 -1.12 -25.60
N SER A 330 -8.33 -1.71 -26.55
CA SER A 330 -8.65 -1.15 -27.88
C SER A 330 -9.55 0.09 -27.80
N CYS A 331 -9.01 1.23 -27.38
CA CYS A 331 -9.73 2.51 -27.24
C CYS A 331 -8.94 3.69 -27.83
N PRO A 332 -9.31 4.24 -29.01
CA PRO A 332 -8.48 5.22 -29.73
C PRO A 332 -8.28 6.60 -29.07
N THR A 333 -8.99 6.91 -27.98
CA THR A 333 -9.26 8.29 -27.54
C THR A 333 -8.18 8.91 -26.63
N ILE A 334 -7.13 8.17 -26.26
CA ILE A 334 -6.16 8.57 -25.22
C ILE A 334 -5.11 9.60 -25.71
N ASN A 335 -5.05 9.89 -27.01
CA ASN A 335 -4.04 10.76 -27.66
C ASN A 335 -4.10 12.28 -27.36
N ILE A 336 -4.97 12.74 -26.46
CA ILE A 336 -5.14 14.19 -26.17
C ILE A 336 -4.61 14.58 -24.78
N LEU A 337 -4.81 13.74 -23.75
CA LEU A 337 -4.40 14.05 -22.36
C LEU A 337 -2.87 14.09 -22.19
N THR A 338 -2.14 13.32 -23.00
CA THR A 338 -0.67 13.30 -23.04
C THR A 338 -0.04 14.68 -23.22
N LYS A 339 -0.68 15.58 -24.00
CA LYS A 339 -0.09 16.89 -24.39
C LYS A 339 0.18 17.83 -23.22
N ARG A 340 -0.59 17.75 -22.13
CA ARG A 340 -0.36 18.60 -20.94
C ARG A 340 0.69 17.98 -20.00
N TRP A 341 0.76 16.66 -19.95
CA TRP A 341 1.77 15.92 -19.17
C TRP A 341 3.17 16.02 -19.79
N THR A 342 3.27 16.11 -21.13
CA THR A 342 4.53 16.38 -21.83
C THR A 342 5.17 17.72 -21.46
N ALA A 343 4.43 18.72 -20.98
CA ALA A 343 5.04 20.01 -20.62
C ALA A 343 6.01 19.86 -19.43
N VAL A 344 5.53 19.30 -18.31
CA VAL A 344 6.34 19.10 -17.09
C VAL A 344 7.40 18.02 -17.32
N THR A 345 7.04 16.92 -17.99
CA THR A 345 8.01 15.83 -18.23
C THR A 345 9.07 16.17 -19.27
N ASN A 346 8.82 17.05 -20.25
CA ASN A 346 9.87 17.51 -21.15
C ASN A 346 10.86 18.47 -20.45
N VAL A 347 10.39 19.30 -19.51
CA VAL A 347 11.27 20.13 -18.66
C VAL A 347 12.12 19.27 -17.71
N MET A 348 11.58 18.20 -17.14
CA MET A 348 12.38 17.26 -16.33
C MET A 348 13.29 16.34 -17.16
N ARG A 349 12.93 16.03 -18.42
CA ARG A 349 13.77 15.28 -19.37
C ARG A 349 14.95 16.12 -19.88
N SER A 350 14.75 17.39 -20.22
CA SER A 350 15.84 18.25 -20.72
C SER A 350 16.93 18.52 -19.67
N LEU A 351 16.58 18.43 -18.38
CA LEU A 351 17.50 18.56 -17.25
C LEU A 351 18.16 17.24 -16.82
N GLY A 352 17.86 16.10 -17.48
CA GLY A 352 18.37 14.76 -17.12
C GLY A 352 17.91 14.21 -15.76
N ASN A 353 17.27 15.04 -14.93
CA ASN A 353 17.06 14.81 -13.51
C ASN A 353 16.06 13.67 -13.23
N ASN A 354 15.23 13.28 -14.21
CA ASN A 354 14.24 12.18 -14.12
C ASN A 354 14.82 10.80 -13.71
N ARG A 355 16.15 10.60 -13.83
CA ARG A 355 16.84 9.37 -13.40
C ARG A 355 17.29 9.41 -11.93
N THR A 356 17.49 10.59 -11.34
CA THR A 356 17.91 10.71 -9.94
C THR A 356 16.80 10.21 -9.01
N SER A 357 17.14 9.84 -7.77
CA SER A 357 16.14 9.46 -6.78
C SER A 357 15.16 10.62 -6.54
N PHE A 358 15.67 11.84 -6.42
CA PHE A 358 14.90 13.09 -6.31
C PHE A 358 13.89 13.29 -7.45
N GLY A 359 14.34 13.24 -8.71
CA GLY A 359 13.45 13.40 -9.86
C GLY A 359 12.41 12.28 -9.98
N LYS A 360 12.77 11.04 -9.61
CA LYS A 360 11.82 9.92 -9.61
C LYS A 360 10.77 10.05 -8.50
N VAL A 361 11.16 10.41 -7.27
CA VAL A 361 10.22 10.63 -6.15
C VAL A 361 9.20 11.72 -6.51
N ARG A 362 9.65 12.88 -7.02
CA ARG A 362 8.76 13.96 -7.49
C ARG A 362 7.73 13.47 -8.52
N ARG A 363 8.18 12.66 -9.48
CA ARG A 363 7.29 12.08 -10.50
C ARG A 363 6.25 11.13 -9.88
N VAL A 364 6.66 10.16 -9.06
CA VAL A 364 5.72 9.17 -8.50
C VAL A 364 4.79 9.79 -7.45
N PHE A 365 5.22 10.84 -6.73
CA PHE A 365 4.36 11.64 -5.85
C PHE A 365 3.29 12.40 -6.66
N ALA A 366 3.68 13.09 -7.73
CA ALA A 366 2.76 13.79 -8.64
C ALA A 366 1.82 12.83 -9.41
N GLU A 367 2.19 11.56 -9.54
CA GLU A 367 1.36 10.51 -10.14
C GLU A 367 0.40 9.86 -9.15
N ALA A 368 0.85 9.60 -7.91
CA ALA A 368 0.03 9.08 -6.82
C ALA A 368 -1.08 10.05 -6.39
N THR A 369 -0.82 11.35 -6.52
CA THR A 369 -1.78 12.44 -6.24
C THR A 369 -2.60 12.87 -7.47
N ASN A 370 -2.48 12.17 -8.60
CA ASN A 370 -3.08 12.62 -9.85
C ASN A 370 -4.60 12.35 -9.92
N VAL A 371 -5.40 13.42 -9.89
CA VAL A 371 -6.88 13.38 -9.97
C VAL A 371 -7.40 12.55 -11.16
N ASP A 372 -6.76 12.59 -12.32
CA ASP A 372 -7.21 11.88 -13.54
C ASP A 372 -6.92 10.37 -13.46
N ASN A 373 -5.91 9.97 -12.67
CA ASN A 373 -5.65 8.57 -12.32
C ASN A 373 -6.61 8.10 -11.21
N ILE A 374 -6.66 8.82 -10.08
CA ILE A 374 -7.42 8.46 -8.88
C ILE A 374 -8.92 8.33 -9.19
N SER A 375 -9.49 9.29 -9.95
CA SER A 375 -10.91 9.29 -10.32
C SER A 375 -11.34 8.10 -11.19
N ARG A 376 -10.38 7.38 -11.80
CA ARG A 376 -10.64 6.18 -12.60
C ARG A 376 -10.12 4.88 -11.97
N MET A 377 -9.81 4.90 -10.66
CA MET A 377 -9.54 3.69 -9.89
C MET A 377 -10.83 2.96 -9.53
N PHE A 378 -10.71 1.70 -9.09
CA PHE A 378 -11.83 0.94 -8.55
C PHE A 378 -12.45 1.67 -7.35
N ILE A 379 -13.78 1.82 -7.35
CA ILE A 379 -14.49 2.52 -6.27
C ILE A 379 -14.30 1.89 -4.88
N GLY A 380 -13.95 0.60 -4.82
CA GLY A 380 -13.53 -0.07 -3.59
C GLY A 380 -12.29 0.55 -2.93
N TRP A 381 -11.39 1.14 -3.72
CA TRP A 381 -10.15 1.76 -3.28
C TRP A 381 -10.35 3.09 -2.53
N MET A 382 -11.53 3.72 -2.64
CA MET A 382 -11.89 4.94 -1.89
C MET A 382 -10.85 6.06 -2.07
N GLY A 383 -10.58 6.48 -3.31
CA GLY A 383 -9.51 7.43 -3.61
C GLY A 383 -9.75 8.88 -3.17
N PHE A 384 -10.98 9.20 -2.74
CA PHE A 384 -11.34 10.50 -2.15
C PHE A 384 -11.07 10.57 -0.63
N VAL A 385 -10.47 9.53 -0.05
CA VAL A 385 -10.08 9.41 1.37
C VAL A 385 -8.56 9.35 1.46
#